data_AF-A0A7X6CJI9-F1
#
_entry.id   AF-A0A7X6CJI9-F1
#
_cell.length_a   1.000
_cell.length_b   1.000
_cell.length_c   1.000
_cell.angle_alpha   90.00
_cell.angle_beta   90.00
_cell.angle_gamma   90.00
#
_symmetry.space_group_name_H-M   'P 1'
#
loop_
_entity.id
_entity.type
_entity.pdbx_description
1 polymer ?
#
loop_
_entity_poly.entity_id
_entity_poly.type
_entity_poly.pdbx_seq_one_letter_code
_entity_poly.pdbx_strand_id
1 'polypeptide(L)'
;MQVLLADRALVYQILSDGGGKAIAEAVAEGCSQLLGTVFHQKFFPQKITSGIWTGEFVRYPSERGAALPLVWQSLWSKFKLGPSW
;
A
#
# COMPACT_ATOMS: atom_id res chain seq x y z
N MET A 1 9.25 18.19 -9.55
CA MET A 1 7.80 18.24 -9.82
C MET A 1 7.16 17.02 -9.19
N GLN A 2 6.17 17.20 -8.32
CA GLN A 2 5.47 16.11 -7.65
C GLN A 2 4.20 15.76 -8.44
N VAL A 3 4.07 14.51 -8.87
CA VAL A 3 2.99 14.06 -9.77
C VAL A 3 1.75 13.60 -9.00
N LEU A 4 1.96 13.01 -7.82
CA LEU A 4 0.89 12.55 -6.93
C LEU A 4 0.86 13.44 -5.68
N LEU A 5 -0.27 14.10 -5.44
CA LEU A 5 -0.57 14.82 -4.20
C LEU A 5 -0.99 13.82 -3.11
N ALA A 6 -0.04 12.98 -2.69
CA ALA A 6 -0.25 11.93 -1.70
C ALA A 6 0.79 12.04 -0.58
N ASP A 7 0.39 11.67 0.64
CA ASP A 7 1.28 11.65 1.82
C ASP A 7 2.35 10.55 1.72
N ARG A 8 2.09 9.51 0.92
CA ARG A 8 3.00 8.39 0.70
C ARG A 8 2.87 7.83 -0.71
N ALA A 9 4.00 7.57 -1.36
CA ALA A 9 4.13 6.73 -2.54
C ALA A 9 5.12 5.60 -2.25
N LEU A 10 4.74 4.37 -2.60
CA LEU A 10 5.55 3.18 -2.33
C LEU A 10 5.72 2.35 -3.60
N VAL A 11 6.96 1.93 -3.87
CA VAL A 11 7.25 0.90 -4.86
C VAL A 11 7.41 -0.42 -4.14
N TYR A 12 6.61 -1.41 -4.54
CA TYR A 12 6.63 -2.75 -3.95
C TYR A 12 7.10 -3.77 -4.99
N GLN A 13 7.97 -4.68 -4.57
CA GLN A 13 8.39 -5.84 -5.36
C GLN A 13 7.55 -7.05 -4.94
N ILE A 14 6.97 -7.78 -5.90
CA ILE A 14 6.35 -9.09 -5.65
C ILE A 14 7.45 -10.14 -5.46
N LEU A 15 7.35 -10.93 -4.40
CA LEU A 15 8.26 -12.04 -4.10
C LEU A 15 7.69 -13.36 -4.64
N SER A 16 8.54 -14.38 -4.78
CA SER A 16 8.15 -15.69 -5.33
C SER A 16 7.11 -16.43 -4.49
N ASP A 17 6.99 -16.11 -3.20
CA ASP A 17 5.96 -16.64 -2.30
C ASP A 17 4.61 -15.89 -2.40
N GLY A 18 4.49 -14.94 -3.33
CA GLY A 18 3.30 -14.09 -3.48
C GLY A 18 3.20 -12.99 -2.43
N GLY A 19 4.16 -12.87 -1.52
CA GLY A 19 4.34 -11.70 -0.67
C GLY A 19 4.90 -10.52 -1.44
N GLY A 20 5.20 -9.44 -0.73
CA GLY A 20 5.82 -8.26 -1.31
C GLY A 20 6.79 -7.58 -0.38
N LYS A 21 7.73 -6.81 -0.93
CA LYS A 21 8.68 -6.00 -0.17
C LYS A 21 8.65 -4.55 -0.66
N ALA A 22 8.65 -3.61 0.28
CA ALA A 22 8.88 -2.20 0.00
C ALA A 22 10.34 -1.98 -0.46
N ILE A 23 10.55 -1.57 -1.71
CA ILE A 23 11.90 -1.36 -2.28
C ILE A 23 12.25 0.11 -2.51
N ALA A 24 11.25 0.98 -2.60
CA ALA A 24 11.44 2.43 -2.62
C ALA A 24 10.22 3.11 -1.98
N GLU A 25 10.45 4.25 -1.32
CA GLU A 25 9.42 4.98 -0.61
C GLU A 25 9.69 6.48 -0.71
N ALA A 26 8.63 7.24 -0.94
CA ALA A 26 8.56 8.68 -0.71
C ALA A 26 7.43 8.93 0.28
N VAL A 27 7.72 9.59 1.41
CA VAL A 27 6.80 9.69 2.54
C VAL A 27 6.92 11.05 3.21
N ALA A 28 5.79 11.66 3.54
CA ALA A 28 5.72 12.92 4.26
C ALA A 28 6.23 12.80 5.70
N GLU A 29 6.62 13.92 6.31
CA GLU A 29 7.01 13.96 7.71
C GLU A 29 5.86 13.48 8.62
N GLY A 30 6.21 12.81 9.72
CA GLY A 30 5.23 12.23 10.65
C GLY A 30 4.61 10.92 10.19
N CYS A 31 4.91 10.40 9.00
CA CYS A 31 4.49 9.05 8.62
C CYS A 31 5.60 8.02 8.92
N SER A 32 5.23 6.87 9.49
CA SER A 32 6.21 5.80 9.75
C SER A 32 6.77 5.22 8.46
N GLN A 33 8.09 5.01 8.43
CA GLN A 33 8.78 4.43 7.29
C GLN A 33 8.40 2.96 7.11
N LEU A 34 8.21 2.56 5.86
CA LEU A 34 7.93 1.18 5.47
C LEU A 34 8.99 0.60 4.54
N LEU A 35 9.95 1.40 4.07
CA LEU A 35 11.07 0.92 3.26
C LEU A 35 11.72 -0.34 3.88
N GLY A 36 11.86 -1.40 3.07
CA GLY A 36 12.41 -2.69 3.50
C GLY A 36 11.42 -3.63 4.18
N THR A 37 10.21 -3.18 4.54
CA THR A 37 9.18 -4.03 5.16
C THR A 37 8.73 -5.14 4.20
N VAL A 38 8.63 -6.35 4.74
CA VAL A 38 8.08 -7.52 4.06
C VAL A 38 6.61 -7.71 4.43
N PHE A 39 5.77 -7.83 3.41
CA PHE A 39 4.35 -8.02 3.49
C PHE A 39 4.01 -9.44 3.05
N HIS A 40 3.40 -10.22 3.94
CA HIS A 40 2.97 -11.58 3.61
C HIS A 40 1.87 -11.62 2.54
N GLN A 41 1.83 -12.70 1.75
CA GLN A 41 0.84 -12.93 0.68
C GLN A 41 -0.61 -12.67 1.09
N LYS A 42 -0.99 -12.94 2.35
CA LYS A 42 -2.36 -12.68 2.84
C LYS A 42 -2.85 -11.24 2.61
N PHE A 43 -1.91 -10.29 2.51
CA PHE A 43 -2.19 -8.90 2.24
C PHE A 43 -2.47 -8.58 0.77
N PHE A 44 -2.18 -9.51 -0.15
CA PHE A 44 -2.38 -9.36 -1.59
C PHE A 44 -3.23 -10.52 -2.14
N PRO A 45 -4.57 -10.45 -2.01
CA PRO A 45 -5.45 -11.44 -2.59
C PRO A 45 -5.21 -11.56 -4.11
N GLN A 46 -5.10 -12.79 -4.62
CA GLN A 46 -4.79 -13.05 -6.04
C GLN A 46 -5.74 -12.34 -7.02
N LYS A 47 -7.00 -12.14 -6.61
CA LYS A 47 -8.02 -11.43 -7.37
C LYS A 47 -7.66 -9.97 -7.69
N ILE A 48 -6.80 -9.35 -6.87
CA ILE A 48 -6.33 -7.96 -7.06
C ILE A 48 -5.03 -7.97 -7.88
N THR A 49 -4.16 -8.96 -7.68
CA THR A 49 -2.86 -9.03 -8.37
C THR A 49 -2.99 -9.40 -9.86
N SER A 50 -4.11 -9.99 -10.29
CA SER A 50 -4.32 -10.32 -11.70
C SER A 50 -4.37 -9.09 -12.62
N GLY A 51 -4.87 -7.94 -12.13
CA GLY A 51 -4.92 -6.69 -12.89
C GLY A 51 -3.59 -5.91 -12.94
N ILE A 52 -2.59 -6.33 -12.15
CA ILE A 52 -1.28 -5.65 -12.09
C ILE A 52 -0.50 -5.93 -13.38
N TRP A 53 -0.63 -7.13 -13.93
CA TRP A 53 0.02 -7.53 -15.18
C TRP A 53 -0.60 -6.86 -16.41
N THR A 54 -1.82 -6.34 -16.29
CA THR A 54 -2.52 -5.61 -17.37
C THR A 54 -2.29 -4.10 -17.29
N GLY A 55 -1.56 -3.61 -16.27
CA GLY A 55 -1.29 -2.18 -16.08
C GLY A 55 -2.50 -1.36 -15.62
N GLU A 56 -3.48 -1.99 -14.97
CA GLU A 56 -4.64 -1.28 -14.44
C GLU A 56 -4.27 -0.40 -13.24
N PHE A 57 -4.75 0.84 -13.26
CA PHE A 57 -4.68 1.76 -12.12
C PHE A 57 -6.01 1.74 -11.38
N VAL A 58 -5.98 1.33 -10.10
CA VAL A 58 -7.16 1.34 -9.24
C VAL A 58 -7.10 2.54 -8.30
N ARG A 59 -8.17 3.35 -8.30
CA ARG A 59 -8.34 4.47 -7.37
C ARG A 59 -9.45 4.17 -6.39
N TYR A 60 -9.14 4.26 -5.09
CA TYR A 60 -10.14 4.23 -4.03
C TYR A 60 -10.40 5.67 -3.54
N PRO A 61 -11.66 6.15 -3.57
CA PRO A 61 -11.96 7.56 -3.28
C PRO A 61 -11.87 7.90 -1.79
N SER A 62 -12.16 6.95 -0.88
CA SER A 62 -11.97 7.13 0.56
C SER A 62 -12.03 5.81 1.32
N GLU A 63 -11.36 5.77 2.48
CA GLU A 63 -11.42 4.67 3.45
C GLU A 63 -12.80 4.48 4.09
N ARG A 64 -13.68 5.49 3.99
CA ARG A 64 -15.04 5.47 4.55
C ARG A 64 -16.10 5.02 3.55
N GLY A 65 -15.79 5.00 2.26
CA GLY A 65 -16.76 4.71 1.18
C GLY A 65 -16.48 3.44 0.39
N ALA A 66 -15.24 2.94 0.38
CA ALA A 66 -14.90 1.66 -0.23
C ALA A 66 -14.83 0.59 0.86
N ALA A 67 -15.53 -0.53 0.67
CA ALA A 67 -15.36 -1.72 1.50
C ALA A 67 -13.95 -2.30 1.26
N LEU A 68 -12.95 -1.71 1.92
CA LEU A 68 -11.61 -2.28 1.96
C LEU A 68 -11.73 -3.67 2.59
N PRO A 69 -11.17 -4.72 1.95
CA PRO A 69 -11.09 -6.04 2.57
C PRO A 69 -10.51 -5.91 3.98
N LEU A 70 -11.04 -6.67 4.96
CA LEU A 70 -10.62 -6.58 6.38
C LEU A 70 -9.10 -6.65 6.55
N VAL A 71 -8.42 -7.43 5.70
CA VAL A 71 -6.96 -7.57 5.70
C VAL A 71 -6.22 -6.27 5.34
N TRP A 72 -6.84 -5.38 4.58
CA TRP A 72 -6.29 -4.06 4.23
C TRP A 72 -6.54 -3.01 5.32
N GLN A 73 -7.58 -3.17 6.14
CA GLN A 73 -7.80 -2.31 7.31
C GLN A 73 -6.66 -2.46 8.31
N SER A 74 -6.23 -3.71 8.59
CA SER A 74 -5.09 -3.99 9.48
C SER A 74 -3.75 -3.49 8.93
N LEU A 75 -3.62 -3.40 7.61
CA LEU A 75 -2.48 -2.78 6.93
C LEU A 75 -2.51 -1.27 7.09
N TRP A 76 -3.69 -0.66 6.92
CA TRP A 76 -3.88 0.79 6.99
C TRP A 76 -3.41 1.37 8.32
N SER A 77 -3.70 0.67 9.43
CA SER A 77 -3.21 1.02 10.75
C SER A 77 -1.68 1.05 10.83
N LYS A 78 -0.97 0.23 10.05
CA LYS A 78 0.50 0.25 9.93
C LYS A 78 1.01 1.37 9.02
N PHE A 79 0.23 1.77 8.01
CA PHE A 79 0.58 2.89 7.11
C PHE A 79 0.41 4.27 7.77
N LYS A 80 -0.44 4.41 8.80
CA LYS A 80 -0.81 5.69 9.45
C LYS A 80 -0.04 6.06 10.73
N LEU A 81 1.15 5.52 10.98
CA LEU A 81 1.83 5.79 12.25
C LEU A 81 2.56 7.16 12.27
N GLY A 82 1.80 8.19 12.68
CA GLY A 82 2.17 9.43 13.38
C GLY A 82 0.93 10.35 13.49
N PRO A 83 0.96 11.34 14.42
CA PRO A 83 -0.19 11.65 15.28
C PRO A 83 -1.42 12.08 14.49
N SER A 84 -2.54 11.47 14.87
CA SER A 84 -3.89 11.91 14.49
C SER A 84 -4.09 13.34 14.99
N TRP A 85 -4.17 14.29 14.07
CA TRP A 85 -4.81 15.59 14.31
C TRP A 85 -6.30 15.47 14.01
#